data_AF-A0A432JAN5-F1
#
_entry.id   AF-A0A432JAN5-F1
#
_cell.length_a   1.000
_cell.length_b   1.000
_cell.length_c   1.000
_cell.angle_alpha   90.00
_cell.angle_beta   90.00
_cell.angle_gamma   90.00
#
_symmetry.space_group_name_H-M   'P 1'
#
loop_
_entity.id
_entity.type
_entity.pdbx_description
1 polymer ?
#
loop_
_entity_poly.entity_id
_entity_poly.type
_entity_poly.pdbx_seq_one_letter_code
_entity_poly.pdbx_strand_id
1 'polypeptide(L)'
;MFGIDSLAASTKVLVLAILVVLVASATGSHVPDTHAAGPFSDGTFANADWDITIFKTVTASSASRTQVNSGGDPGDYQQITHVMAGVGAVHSVHINPSATHDPGTDGAIASIDYSERARTDSTEFNTFGAVPGVALRQDSKIYARFLACTQPDCSGLPGTILPAPPATP
;
A
#
# COMPACT_ATOMS: atom_id res chain seq x y z
N MET A 1 17.60 -56.00 68.89
CA MET A 1 17.92 -57.08 67.94
C MET A 1 16.59 -57.69 67.51
N PHE A 2 15.99 -57.12 66.45
CA PHE A 2 15.87 -57.71 65.10
C PHE A 2 14.91 -58.91 65.07
N GLY A 3 13.66 -58.67 64.64
CA GLY A 3 13.06 -59.26 63.43
C GLY A 3 11.97 -60.25 63.87
N ILE A 4 10.80 -60.40 63.26
CA ILE A 4 10.48 -60.47 61.83
C ILE A 4 8.96 -60.28 61.64
N ASP A 5 8.61 -59.45 60.66
CA ASP A 5 7.58 -59.59 59.62
C ASP A 5 6.22 -60.23 59.94
N SER A 6 5.15 -59.42 59.77
CA SER A 6 3.90 -59.89 59.19
C SER A 6 3.38 -58.87 58.18
N LEU A 7 3.12 -59.39 56.98
CA LEU A 7 2.70 -58.72 55.77
C LEU A 7 1.19 -58.44 55.76
N ALA A 8 0.82 -57.37 55.05
CA ALA A 8 -0.48 -57.04 54.47
C ALA A 8 -1.56 -56.39 55.37
N ALA A 9 -1.63 -55.06 55.32
CA ALA A 9 -2.65 -54.31 54.57
C ALA A 9 -2.66 -52.85 55.02
N SER A 10 -2.20 -51.91 54.18
CA SER A 10 -2.58 -50.50 54.35
C SER A 10 -2.48 -49.73 53.04
N THR A 11 -3.64 -49.22 52.67
CA THR A 11 -3.96 -48.33 51.57
C THR A 11 -2.96 -47.16 51.44
N LYS A 12 -2.53 -46.84 50.20
CA LYS A 12 -2.71 -45.52 49.52
C LYS A 12 -1.54 -45.11 48.62
N VAL A 13 -1.97 -44.48 47.52
CA VAL A 13 -1.27 -43.58 46.59
C VAL A 13 -0.39 -44.23 45.51
N LEU A 14 -1.04 -44.52 44.39
CA LEU A 14 -0.41 -44.49 43.08
C LEU A 14 0.20 -43.08 42.87
N VAL A 15 1.52 -42.99 42.84
CA VAL A 15 2.22 -41.76 42.45
C VAL A 15 1.97 -41.57 40.96
N LEU A 16 0.96 -40.77 40.62
CA LEU A 16 0.79 -40.27 39.27
C LEU A 16 1.95 -39.29 39.03
N ALA A 17 2.95 -39.73 38.29
CA ALA A 17 4.03 -38.87 37.82
C ALA A 17 3.40 -37.77 36.94
N ILE A 18 3.15 -36.61 37.54
CA ILE A 18 2.83 -35.40 36.80
C ILE A 18 4.10 -35.06 36.03
N LEU A 19 4.13 -35.45 34.75
CA LEU A 19 5.05 -34.90 33.79
C LEU A 19 4.67 -33.42 33.63
N VAL A 20 5.26 -32.55 34.46
CA VAL A 20 5.28 -31.12 34.17
C VAL A 20 6.16 -30.97 32.95
N VAL A 21 5.55 -31.01 31.75
CA VAL A 21 6.18 -30.47 30.56
C VAL A 21 6.27 -28.97 30.83
N LEU A 22 7.45 -28.53 31.27
CA LEU A 22 7.82 -27.13 31.19
C LEU A 22 7.79 -26.81 29.69
N VAL A 23 6.67 -26.29 29.19
CA VAL A 23 6.67 -25.62 27.90
C VAL A 23 7.50 -24.37 28.15
N ALA A 24 8.80 -24.46 27.83
CA ALA A 24 9.60 -23.27 27.65
C ALA A 24 8.87 -22.46 26.60
N SER A 25 8.16 -21.40 27.02
CA SER A 25 7.74 -20.35 26.12
C SER A 25 9.04 -19.73 25.63
N ALA A 26 9.56 -20.29 24.53
CA ALA A 26 10.51 -19.62 23.70
C ALA A 26 9.79 -18.32 23.30
N THR A 27 10.09 -17.24 24.00
CA THR A 27 10.02 -15.90 23.44
C THR A 27 11.09 -15.86 22.36
N GLY A 28 10.88 -16.63 21.29
CA GLY A 28 11.52 -16.35 20.04
C GLY A 28 11.18 -14.92 19.74
N SER A 29 12.19 -14.08 19.51
CA SER A 29 11.96 -12.92 18.68
C SER A 29 11.42 -13.48 17.37
N HIS A 30 10.09 -13.47 17.23
CA HIS A 30 9.45 -13.61 15.94
C HIS A 30 9.91 -12.36 15.19
N VAL A 31 11.03 -12.47 14.49
CA VAL A 31 11.26 -11.57 13.36
C VAL A 31 10.04 -11.84 12.47
N PRO A 32 9.15 -10.86 12.25
CA PRO A 32 8.05 -11.08 11.33
C PRO A 32 8.66 -11.59 10.04
N ASP A 33 8.25 -12.77 9.58
CA ASP A 33 8.58 -13.18 8.23
C ASP A 33 8.09 -12.04 7.34
N THR A 34 9.03 -11.42 6.62
CA THR A 34 8.70 -10.40 5.64
C THR A 34 8.04 -11.14 4.50
N HIS A 35 6.72 -11.30 4.57
CA HIS A 35 5.98 -11.81 3.43
C HIS A 35 5.90 -10.66 2.43
N ALA A 36 6.49 -10.87 1.27
CA ALA A 36 6.34 -9.95 0.17
C ALA A 36 4.89 -10.00 -0.26
N ALA A 37 4.13 -8.94 0.02
CA ALA A 37 2.88 -8.70 -0.70
C ALA A 37 3.17 -8.86 -2.20
N GLY A 38 2.43 -9.73 -2.88
CA GLY A 38 2.57 -9.86 -4.33
C GLY A 38 2.41 -8.48 -4.99
N PRO A 39 3.08 -8.22 -6.13
CA PRO A 39 2.96 -6.92 -6.78
C PRO A 39 1.49 -6.68 -7.17
N PHE A 40 0.93 -5.56 -6.74
CA PHE A 40 -0.37 -5.10 -7.24
C PHE A 40 -0.15 -4.28 -8.51
N SER A 41 -0.89 -4.62 -9.56
CA SER A 41 -0.95 -3.83 -10.79
C SER A 41 -2.36 -3.90 -11.38
N ASP A 42 -2.86 -2.77 -11.86
CA ASP A 42 -4.09 -2.67 -12.65
C ASP A 42 -3.77 -1.96 -13.96
N GLY A 43 -3.94 -2.67 -15.08
CA GLY A 43 -3.76 -2.12 -16.42
C GLY A 43 -5.06 -1.77 -17.14
N THR A 44 -6.22 -1.98 -16.50
CA THR A 44 -7.54 -1.69 -17.08
C THR A 44 -8.12 -0.39 -16.52
N PHE A 45 -7.79 -0.05 -15.27
CA PHE A 45 -8.23 1.18 -14.59
C PHE A 45 -9.75 1.33 -14.56
N ALA A 46 -10.47 0.23 -14.39
CA ALA A 46 -11.93 0.24 -14.44
C ALA A 46 -12.50 1.15 -13.35
N ASN A 47 -13.45 2.01 -13.72
CA ASN A 47 -14.00 3.00 -12.79
C ASN A 47 -14.63 2.34 -11.53
N ALA A 48 -15.16 1.13 -11.64
CA ALA A 48 -15.76 0.45 -10.49
C ALA A 48 -14.71 -0.02 -9.45
N ASP A 49 -13.45 -0.16 -9.86
CA ASP A 49 -12.40 -0.78 -9.04
C ASP A 49 -11.65 0.23 -8.17
N TRP A 50 -11.96 1.53 -8.29
CA TRP A 50 -11.20 2.57 -7.60
C TRP A 50 -12.12 3.50 -6.81
N ASP A 51 -11.87 3.59 -5.50
CA ASP A 51 -12.44 4.61 -4.63
C ASP A 51 -11.68 5.92 -4.82
N ILE A 52 -12.37 7.07 -4.72
CA ILE A 52 -11.73 8.39 -4.74
C ILE A 52 -12.05 9.16 -3.46
N THR A 53 -11.01 9.68 -2.82
CA THR A 53 -11.11 10.65 -1.71
C THR A 53 -10.48 11.96 -2.14
N ILE A 54 -11.17 13.08 -1.90
CA ILE A 54 -10.73 14.41 -2.36
C ILE A 54 -10.45 15.29 -1.16
N PHE A 55 -9.24 15.82 -1.09
CA PHE A 55 -8.81 16.85 -0.15
C PHE A 55 -8.63 18.16 -0.90
N LYS A 56 -9.22 19.25 -0.41
CA LYS A 56 -9.17 20.54 -1.09
C LYS A 56 -9.17 21.69 -0.10
N THR A 57 -8.44 22.76 -0.43
CA THR A 57 -8.42 23.98 0.37
C THR A 57 -9.51 24.97 -0.06
N VAL A 58 -10.01 24.86 -1.29
CA VAL A 58 -11.08 25.70 -1.84
C VAL A 58 -12.31 24.84 -2.10
N THR A 59 -13.44 25.17 -1.47
CA THR A 59 -14.67 24.35 -1.52
C THR A 59 -15.19 24.12 -2.95
N ALA A 60 -15.07 25.11 -3.83
CA ALA A 60 -15.54 25.02 -5.21
C ALA A 60 -14.61 24.20 -6.12
N SER A 61 -13.37 23.90 -5.68
CA SER A 61 -12.48 23.03 -6.44
C SER A 61 -12.96 21.57 -6.41
N SER A 62 -12.56 20.78 -7.41
CA SER A 62 -12.98 19.38 -7.51
C SER A 62 -11.92 18.49 -8.15
N ALA A 63 -12.10 17.18 -8.00
CA ALA A 63 -11.35 16.17 -8.70
C ALA A 63 -12.32 15.12 -9.26
N SER A 64 -12.01 14.57 -10.43
CA SER A 64 -12.75 13.45 -11.00
C SER A 64 -11.79 12.45 -11.65
N ARG A 65 -12.32 11.26 -11.92
CA ARG A 65 -11.59 10.17 -12.57
C ARG A 65 -12.46 9.60 -13.69
N THR A 66 -11.84 9.23 -14.80
CA THR A 66 -12.47 8.45 -15.86
C THR A 66 -11.48 7.43 -16.44
N GLN A 67 -11.89 6.17 -16.54
CA GLN A 67 -11.23 5.15 -17.34
C GLN A 67 -11.28 5.56 -18.82
N VAL A 68 -10.13 5.51 -19.50
CA VAL A 68 -10.03 5.68 -20.94
C VAL A 68 -9.43 4.43 -21.55
N ASN A 69 -10.16 3.79 -22.47
CA ASN A 69 -9.85 2.44 -22.97
C ASN A 69 -8.82 2.38 -24.12
N SER A 70 -8.07 3.47 -24.35
CA SER A 70 -7.02 3.54 -25.37
C SER A 70 -6.22 4.84 -25.22
N GLY A 71 -5.03 4.89 -25.81
CA GLY A 71 -4.20 6.10 -25.83
C GLY A 71 -3.25 6.26 -24.64
N GLY A 72 -3.20 5.28 -23.73
CA GLY A 72 -2.11 5.13 -22.77
C GLY A 72 -0.81 4.66 -23.44
N ASP A 73 0.18 4.28 -22.63
CA ASP A 73 1.49 3.81 -23.10
C ASP A 73 1.83 2.40 -22.60
N PRO A 74 1.32 1.33 -23.24
CA PRO A 74 0.18 1.27 -24.16
C PRO A 74 -1.16 1.02 -23.41
N GLY A 75 -2.29 1.12 -24.11
CA GLY A 75 -3.58 0.59 -23.63
C GLY A 75 -4.44 1.57 -22.84
N ASP A 76 -5.15 1.05 -21.84
CA ASP A 76 -6.06 1.80 -20.98
C ASP A 76 -5.28 2.70 -20.01
N TYR A 77 -5.88 3.82 -19.61
CA TYR A 77 -5.32 4.67 -18.58
C TYR A 77 -6.40 5.32 -17.73
N GLN A 78 -6.00 5.78 -16.56
CA GLN A 78 -6.84 6.58 -15.68
C GLN A 78 -6.65 8.06 -15.99
N GLN A 79 -7.68 8.72 -16.52
CA GLN A 79 -7.69 10.17 -16.65
C GLN A 79 -8.16 10.80 -15.35
N ILE A 80 -7.34 11.67 -14.76
CA ILE A 80 -7.65 12.43 -13.56
C ILE A 80 -7.79 13.89 -13.96
N THR A 81 -8.92 14.51 -13.59
CA THR A 81 -9.16 15.93 -13.84
C THR A 81 -9.28 16.67 -12.52
N HIS A 82 -8.43 17.65 -12.29
CA HIS A 82 -8.57 18.60 -11.18
C HIS A 82 -9.13 19.92 -11.71
N VAL A 83 -10.16 20.44 -11.04
CA VAL A 83 -10.72 21.76 -11.34
C VAL A 83 -10.33 22.70 -10.21
N MET A 84 -9.60 23.75 -10.55
CA MET A 84 -9.14 24.78 -9.62
C MET A 84 -10.08 25.98 -9.69
N ALA A 85 -10.77 26.30 -8.59
CA ALA A 85 -11.69 27.45 -8.51
C ALA A 85 -11.03 28.71 -7.89
N GLY A 86 -9.70 28.73 -7.80
CA GLY A 86 -8.91 29.80 -7.18
C GLY A 86 -7.55 29.30 -6.71
N VAL A 87 -6.81 30.18 -6.02
CA VAL A 87 -5.49 29.84 -5.45
C VAL A 87 -5.68 28.85 -4.29
N GLY A 88 -5.14 27.65 -4.45
CA GLY A 88 -5.27 26.59 -3.45
C GLY A 88 -4.66 25.27 -3.91
N ALA A 89 -5.02 24.20 -3.23
CA ALA A 89 -4.60 22.84 -3.53
C ALA A 89 -5.80 21.90 -3.62
N VAL A 90 -5.72 20.94 -4.54
CA VAL A 90 -6.60 19.78 -4.64
C VAL A 90 -5.71 18.54 -4.69
N HIS A 91 -5.97 17.59 -3.80
CA HIS A 91 -5.37 16.27 -3.83
C HIS A 91 -6.49 15.25 -3.98
N SER A 92 -6.34 14.33 -4.92
CA SER A 92 -7.21 13.16 -5.01
C SER A 92 -6.41 11.91 -4.69
N VAL A 93 -6.96 11.07 -3.83
CA VAL A 93 -6.38 9.77 -3.46
C VAL A 93 -7.28 8.68 -4.03
N HIS A 94 -6.67 7.79 -4.81
CA HIS A 94 -7.34 6.76 -5.56
C HIS A 94 -6.93 5.41 -4.96
N ILE A 95 -7.86 4.68 -4.36
CA ILE A 95 -7.58 3.40 -3.68
C ILE A 95 -8.32 2.29 -4.42
N ASN A 96 -7.58 1.27 -4.87
CA ASN A 96 -8.18 0.03 -5.34
C ASN A 96 -8.35 -0.92 -4.16
N PRO A 97 -9.59 -1.28 -3.75
CA PRO A 97 -9.81 -2.11 -2.57
C PRO A 97 -9.41 -3.57 -2.78
N SER A 98 -9.03 -3.99 -3.99
CA SER A 98 -8.42 -5.30 -4.23
C SER A 98 -6.91 -5.35 -3.93
N ALA A 99 -6.26 -4.18 -3.81
CA ALA A 99 -4.87 -4.04 -3.37
C ALA A 99 -4.77 -4.14 -1.84
N THR A 100 -5.10 -5.30 -1.28
CA THR A 100 -5.11 -5.53 0.17
C THR A 100 -3.82 -6.17 0.67
N HIS A 101 -3.43 -5.82 1.89
CA HIS A 101 -2.34 -6.44 2.65
C HIS A 101 -2.81 -6.62 4.09
N ASP A 102 -2.68 -7.82 4.66
CA ASP A 102 -2.99 -8.09 6.06
C ASP A 102 -1.69 -8.27 6.86
N PRO A 103 -1.27 -7.28 7.67
CA PRO A 103 -0.03 -7.40 8.44
C PRO A 103 0.01 -8.56 9.44
N GLY A 104 -1.15 -9.10 9.83
CA GLY A 104 -1.24 -10.23 10.75
C GLY A 104 -0.87 -11.57 10.09
N THR A 105 -1.05 -11.69 8.78
CA THR A 105 -0.76 -12.91 8.00
C THR A 105 0.39 -12.70 7.02
N ASP A 106 0.51 -11.52 6.42
CA ASP A 106 1.53 -11.09 5.46
C ASP A 106 2.71 -10.33 6.11
N GLY A 107 2.74 -10.23 7.44
CA GLY A 107 3.78 -9.47 8.13
C GLY A 107 3.75 -7.96 7.86
N ALA A 108 4.59 -7.19 8.54
CA ALA A 108 4.60 -5.74 8.36
C ALA A 108 5.21 -5.34 7.01
N ILE A 109 4.61 -4.34 6.35
CA ILE A 109 5.20 -3.73 5.15
C ILE A 109 6.46 -2.96 5.56
N ALA A 110 7.63 -3.44 5.15
CA ALA A 110 8.91 -2.78 5.39
C ALA A 110 9.19 -1.65 4.38
N SER A 111 8.81 -1.87 3.12
CA SER A 111 9.00 -0.93 2.01
C SER A 111 7.92 -1.13 0.94
N ILE A 112 7.71 -0.10 0.13
CA ILE A 112 6.85 -0.15 -1.05
C ILE A 112 7.69 0.34 -2.23
N ASP A 113 7.88 -0.52 -3.22
CA ASP A 113 8.39 -0.13 -4.53
C ASP A 113 7.22 0.37 -5.37
N TYR A 114 7.37 1.57 -5.92
CA TYR A 114 6.33 2.25 -6.67
C TYR A 114 6.83 2.66 -8.04
N SER A 115 6.05 2.35 -9.07
CA SER A 115 6.29 2.79 -10.43
C SER A 115 4.96 3.12 -11.09
N GLU A 116 4.92 4.23 -11.82
CA GLU A 116 3.80 4.57 -12.68
C GLU A 116 4.31 5.21 -13.97
N ARG A 117 3.46 5.23 -14.99
CA ARG A 117 3.61 6.13 -16.13
C ARG A 117 2.47 7.14 -16.07
N ALA A 118 2.83 8.40 -15.89
CA ALA A 118 1.89 9.49 -15.81
C ALA A 118 2.29 10.59 -16.78
N ARG A 119 1.27 11.23 -17.36
CA ARG A 119 1.40 12.48 -18.08
C ARG A 119 0.49 13.50 -17.42
N THR A 120 1.02 14.69 -17.21
CA THR A 120 0.27 15.79 -16.62
C THR A 120 0.19 16.92 -17.62
N ASP A 121 -1.03 17.25 -18.02
CA ASP A 121 -1.32 18.41 -18.85
C ASP A 121 -2.00 19.48 -17.99
N SER A 122 -1.56 20.73 -18.10
CA SER A 122 -2.22 21.88 -17.48
C SER A 122 -2.85 22.75 -18.57
N THR A 123 -4.07 23.21 -18.32
CA THR A 123 -4.76 24.16 -19.20
C THR A 123 -4.36 25.61 -18.91
N GLU A 124 -3.64 25.86 -17.81
CA GLU A 124 -3.27 27.20 -17.36
C GLU A 124 -1.79 27.27 -16.97
N PHE A 125 -1.13 28.38 -17.27
CA PHE A 125 0.32 28.54 -17.04
C PHE A 125 0.71 28.56 -15.55
N ASN A 126 -0.23 28.94 -14.69
CA ASN A 126 -0.03 29.17 -13.26
C ASN A 126 -0.58 28.03 -12.38
N THR A 127 -1.18 27.01 -12.99
CA THR A 127 -1.58 25.80 -12.28
C THR A 127 -0.44 24.80 -12.34
N PHE A 128 0.16 24.51 -11.19
CA PHE A 128 1.12 23.41 -11.10
C PHE A 128 0.38 22.11 -11.38
N GLY A 129 0.89 21.35 -12.34
CA GLY A 129 0.30 20.08 -12.71
C GLY A 129 0.23 19.09 -11.55
N ALA A 130 -0.68 18.12 -11.66
CA ALA A 130 -0.78 17.01 -10.72
C ALA A 130 0.57 16.31 -10.53
N VAL A 131 0.96 16.17 -9.27
CA VAL A 131 2.13 15.43 -8.84
C VAL A 131 1.64 14.06 -8.34
N PRO A 132 1.94 12.97 -9.05
CA PRO A 132 1.43 11.68 -8.65
C PRO A 132 2.31 11.07 -7.54
N GLY A 133 1.88 9.93 -7.00
CA GLY A 133 2.55 9.30 -5.88
C GLY A 133 1.73 8.18 -5.26
N VAL A 134 2.26 7.61 -4.20
CA VAL A 134 1.69 6.43 -3.55
C VAL A 134 0.83 6.82 -2.35
N ALA A 135 -0.27 6.10 -2.14
CA ALA A 135 -1.08 6.21 -0.95
C ALA A 135 -1.48 4.82 -0.43
N LEU A 136 -1.64 4.74 0.90
CA LEU A 136 -2.13 3.55 1.59
C LEU A 136 -3.23 3.94 2.58
N ARG A 137 -4.20 3.03 2.76
CA ARG A 137 -5.32 3.21 3.69
C ARG A 137 -5.24 2.16 4.79
N GLN A 138 -5.13 2.60 6.04
CA GLN A 138 -5.11 1.73 7.21
C GLN A 138 -6.01 2.32 8.30
N ASP A 139 -6.93 1.52 8.85
CA ASP A 139 -7.88 1.96 9.90
C ASP A 139 -8.61 3.27 9.55
N SER A 140 -9.07 3.39 8.31
CA SER A 140 -9.71 4.59 7.74
C SER A 140 -8.82 5.83 7.64
N LYS A 141 -7.53 5.74 7.97
CA LYS A 141 -6.54 6.80 7.76
C LYS A 141 -5.85 6.61 6.43
N ILE A 142 -5.66 7.71 5.71
CA ILE A 142 -4.92 7.75 4.46
C ILE A 142 -3.54 8.32 4.73
N TYR A 143 -2.51 7.58 4.33
CA TYR A 143 -1.13 8.01 4.31
C TYR A 143 -0.72 8.14 2.86
N ALA A 144 -0.41 9.36 2.43
CA ALA A 144 -0.06 9.64 1.04
C ALA A 144 1.32 10.29 0.98
N ARG A 145 2.11 9.88 0.00
CA ARG A 145 3.38 10.50 -0.36
C ARG A 145 3.31 10.92 -1.82
N PHE A 146 3.06 12.21 -2.03
CA PHE A 146 3.14 12.85 -3.34
C PHE A 146 4.62 13.03 -3.69
N LEU A 147 5.05 12.50 -4.83
CA LEU A 147 6.44 12.54 -5.26
C LEU A 147 6.71 13.88 -5.92
N ALA A 148 7.11 14.89 -5.14
CA ALA A 148 7.42 16.22 -5.67
C ALA A 148 8.35 16.12 -6.89
N CYS A 149 7.83 16.43 -8.08
CA CYS A 149 8.66 16.69 -9.24
C CYS A 149 9.07 18.16 -9.18
N THR A 150 10.33 18.43 -8.81
CA THR A 150 10.93 19.74 -9.06
C THR A 150 11.13 19.85 -10.57
N GLN A 151 10.22 20.53 -11.26
CA GLN A 151 10.30 20.78 -12.70
C GLN A 151 11.73 21.20 -13.15
N PRO A 152 12.15 20.79 -14.38
CA PRO A 152 11.28 20.43 -15.50
C PRO A 152 11.46 18.99 -16.05
N ASP A 153 11.90 18.01 -15.26
CA ASP A 153 12.44 16.74 -15.77
C ASP A 153 11.48 15.53 -15.76
N CYS A 154 10.18 15.72 -15.50
CA CYS A 154 9.20 14.61 -15.57
C CYS A 154 8.84 14.16 -17.00
N SER A 155 9.85 13.90 -17.83
CA SER A 155 9.76 13.10 -19.06
C SER A 155 10.91 12.12 -19.27
N GLY A 156 11.75 11.83 -18.26
CA GLY A 156 12.79 10.81 -18.43
C GLY A 156 13.24 10.14 -17.13
N LEU A 157 13.55 8.84 -17.23
CA LEU A 157 14.61 8.23 -16.41
C LEU A 157 15.86 9.14 -16.43
N PRO A 158 16.67 9.18 -15.37
CA PRO A 158 17.76 10.13 -15.27
C PRO A 158 18.75 9.89 -16.41
N GLY A 159 18.78 10.81 -17.39
CA GLY A 159 19.90 10.93 -18.32
C GLY A 159 19.66 10.84 -19.83
N THR A 160 18.44 10.90 -20.38
CA THR A 160 18.32 10.99 -21.86
C THR A 160 17.16 11.87 -22.33
N ILE A 161 17.50 13.04 -22.84
CA ILE A 161 16.60 13.93 -23.59
C ILE A 161 16.38 13.29 -24.97
N LEU A 162 15.16 12.82 -25.26
CA LEU A 162 14.75 12.54 -26.64
C LEU A 162 14.18 13.83 -27.26
N PRO A 163 14.64 14.26 -28.44
CA PRO A 163 14.13 15.46 -29.09
C PRO A 163 12.69 15.25 -29.59
N ALA A 164 11.89 16.32 -29.51
CA ALA A 164 10.51 16.34 -29.99
C ALA A 164 10.43 15.98 -31.50
N PRO A 165 9.40 15.24 -31.94
CA PRO A 165 9.20 14.95 -33.36
C PRO A 165 8.91 16.24 -34.15
N PRO A 166 9.32 16.31 -35.44
CA PRO A 166 9.13 17.51 -36.25
C PRO A 166 7.64 17.84 -36.39
N ALA A 167 7.28 19.11 -36.20
CA ALA A 167 5.98 19.59 -36.65
C ALA A 167 5.94 19.47 -38.18
N THR A 168 5.10 18.56 -38.68
CA THR A 168 4.78 18.50 -40.11
C THR A 168 4.02 19.77 -40.55
N PRO A 169 4.21 20.21 -41.80
CA PRO A 169 3.85 21.55 -42.29
C PRO A 169 2.34 21.82 -42.37
#